data_AF-A0A6J4Q1X0-F1
#
_entry.id   AF-A0A6J4Q1X0-F1
#
_cell.length_a   1.000
_cell.length_b   1.000
_cell.length_c   1.000
_cell.angle_alpha   90.00
_cell.angle_beta   90.00
_cell.angle_gamma   90.00
#
_symmetry.space_group_name_H-M   'P 1'
#
loop_
_entity.id
_entity.type
_entity.pdbx_description
1 polymer ?
#
loop_
_entity_poly.entity_id
_entity_poly.type
_entity_poly.pdbx_seq_one_letter_code
_entity_poly.pdbx_strand_id
1 'polypeptide(L)'
;MQTFLPYASFQRSAEVLDQARLGKQRVEVLQVLRALELPDYGWANHPAVVMWRGRTPALVAYGLACVRAWTARGHADSTAALITEFAPDAAGLDQEALGRAGLLPSWVGNGALHLSHRSALVRKDPARYRGVFGDVPDDLPYLWPGADDLPPPPPPLPASADAGGPQSARPLWVVRAPDAAALGAFVGEGVVGLDASSGVDVDALALRAH
;
A
#
# COMPACT_ATOMS: atom_id res chain seq x y z
N MET A 1 6.31 13.66 -2.58
CA MET A 1 5.67 12.49 -1.98
C MET A 1 6.21 12.36 -0.55
N GLN A 2 5.38 12.55 0.47
CA GLN A 2 5.75 12.29 1.86
C GLN A 2 4.50 11.89 2.66
N THR A 3 4.70 11.41 3.88
CA THR A 3 3.64 11.23 4.88
C THR A 3 3.96 12.09 6.10
N PHE A 4 2.96 12.56 6.84
CA PHE A 4 3.14 13.34 8.07
C PHE A 4 2.51 12.60 9.24
N LEU A 5 3.34 12.13 10.16
CA LEU A 5 2.95 11.38 11.35
C LEU A 5 3.47 12.08 12.63
N PRO A 6 2.99 13.30 12.95
CA PRO A 6 3.38 14.02 14.16
C PRO A 6 2.91 13.35 15.46
N TYR A 7 2.00 12.37 15.37
CA TYR A 7 1.49 11.57 16.48
C TYR A 7 1.38 10.09 16.10
N ALA A 8 1.37 9.21 17.12
CA ALA A 8 1.16 7.79 16.93
C ALA A 8 -0.24 7.47 16.37
N SER A 9 -1.25 8.26 16.72
CA SER A 9 -2.61 8.13 16.16
C SER A 9 -2.64 8.71 14.74
N PHE A 10 -3.08 7.89 13.77
CA PHE A 10 -3.29 8.32 12.39
C PHE A 10 -4.35 9.41 12.29
N GLN A 11 -5.45 9.27 13.05
CA GLN A 11 -6.49 10.30 13.13
C GLN A 11 -5.94 11.63 13.63
N ARG A 12 -5.26 11.64 14.78
CA ARG A 12 -4.69 12.86 15.35
C ARG A 12 -3.64 13.48 14.42
N SER A 13 -2.84 12.65 13.76
CA SER A 13 -1.87 13.07 12.76
C SER A 13 -2.52 13.72 11.54
N ALA A 14 -3.69 13.27 11.09
CA ALA A 14 -4.43 13.90 10.01
C ALA A 14 -5.12 15.21 10.44
N GLU A 15 -5.78 15.20 11.60
CA GLU A 15 -6.55 16.35 12.12
C GLU A 15 -5.69 17.59 12.38
N VAL A 16 -4.43 17.39 12.77
CA VAL A 16 -3.52 18.50 13.07
C VAL A 16 -3.03 19.26 11.83
N LEU A 17 -3.07 18.62 10.65
CA LEU A 17 -2.56 19.21 9.43
C LEU A 17 -3.41 20.40 9.00
N ASP A 18 -2.77 21.48 8.56
CA ASP A 18 -3.44 22.54 7.81
C ASP A 18 -4.07 22.00 6.51
N GLN A 19 -4.97 22.79 5.93
CA GLN A 19 -5.72 22.39 4.74
C GLN A 19 -4.83 22.02 3.56
N ALA A 20 -3.74 22.77 3.29
CA ALA A 20 -2.89 22.51 2.15
C ALA A 20 -2.14 21.17 2.30
N ARG A 21 -1.57 20.92 3.48
CA ARG A 21 -0.84 19.67 3.77
C ARG A 21 -1.79 18.46 3.85
N LEU A 22 -2.97 18.61 4.45
CA LEU A 22 -3.99 17.55 4.48
C LEU A 22 -4.51 17.21 3.08
N GLY A 23 -4.81 18.23 2.27
CA GLY A 23 -5.26 18.04 0.89
C GLY A 23 -4.25 17.26 0.06
N LYS A 24 -2.96 17.59 0.21
CA LYS A 24 -1.85 16.89 -0.44
C LYS A 24 -1.62 15.48 0.11
N GLN A 25 -1.80 15.26 1.42
CA GLN A 25 -1.58 13.96 2.05
C GLN A 25 -2.40 12.84 1.44
N ARG A 26 -3.66 13.08 1.06
CA ARG A 26 -4.52 12.07 0.43
C ARG A 26 -3.94 11.58 -0.90
N VAL A 27 -3.46 12.52 -1.71
CA VAL A 27 -2.84 12.21 -3.02
C VAL A 27 -1.49 11.54 -2.84
N GLU A 28 -0.65 12.03 -1.92
CA GLU A 28 0.66 11.43 -1.67
C GLU A 28 0.55 10.02 -1.07
N VAL A 29 -0.46 9.72 -0.25
CA VAL A 29 -0.73 8.34 0.20
C VAL A 29 -1.05 7.43 -0.98
N LEU A 30 -1.92 7.85 -1.90
CA LEU A 30 -2.23 7.08 -3.10
C LEU A 30 -0.98 6.86 -3.98
N GLN A 31 -0.09 7.85 -4.07
CA GLN A 31 1.20 7.70 -4.77
C GLN A 31 2.11 6.67 -4.08
N VAL A 32 2.19 6.67 -2.75
CA VAL A 32 2.97 5.67 -2.00
C VAL A 32 2.37 4.28 -2.18
N LEU A 33 1.05 4.11 -2.10
CA LEU A 33 0.37 2.83 -2.35
C LEU A 33 0.69 2.28 -3.75
N ARG A 34 0.63 3.14 -4.77
CA ARG A 34 1.01 2.76 -6.14
C ARG A 34 2.49 2.36 -6.23
N ALA A 35 3.38 3.11 -5.60
CA ALA A 35 4.82 2.80 -5.59
C ALA A 35 5.17 1.51 -4.83
N LEU A 36 4.29 1.07 -3.91
CA LEU A 36 4.44 -0.20 -3.20
C LEU A 36 3.93 -1.39 -4.01
N GLU A 37 2.77 -1.24 -4.65
CA GLU A 37 2.01 -2.38 -5.18
C GLU A 37 2.04 -2.50 -6.71
N LEU A 38 2.44 -1.46 -7.44
CA LEU A 38 2.50 -1.49 -8.91
C LEU A 38 3.96 -1.55 -9.38
N PRO A 39 4.39 -2.65 -10.05
CA PRO A 39 5.79 -2.90 -10.41
C PRO A 39 6.47 -1.78 -11.22
N ASP A 40 5.72 -1.10 -12.08
CA ASP A 40 6.26 -0.08 -12.99
C ASP A 40 5.99 1.36 -12.49
N TYR A 41 5.45 1.53 -11.29
CA TYR A 41 5.25 2.85 -10.72
C TYR A 41 6.55 3.37 -10.11
N GLY A 42 6.97 4.57 -10.54
CA GLY A 42 8.21 5.18 -10.06
C GLY A 42 8.25 5.40 -8.54
N TRP A 43 9.41 5.83 -8.04
CA TRP A 43 9.64 6.20 -6.63
C TRP A 43 9.78 5.05 -5.62
N ALA A 44 9.97 3.81 -6.06
CA ALA A 44 10.16 2.63 -5.18
C ALA A 44 11.27 2.80 -4.10
N ASN A 45 12.30 3.60 -4.39
CA ASN A 45 13.42 3.90 -3.50
C ASN A 45 13.23 5.17 -2.65
N HIS A 46 12.08 5.86 -2.77
CA HIS A 46 11.82 7.06 -1.99
C HIS A 46 11.71 6.70 -0.49
N PRO A 47 12.31 7.47 0.44
CA PRO A 47 12.34 7.13 1.87
C PRO A 47 10.97 6.82 2.48
N ALA A 48 9.95 7.62 2.15
CA ALA A 48 8.58 7.34 2.59
C ALA A 48 8.03 6.00 2.06
N VAL A 49 8.35 5.60 0.82
CA VAL A 49 7.90 4.31 0.26
C VAL A 49 8.59 3.17 0.98
N VAL A 50 9.91 3.28 1.19
CA VAL A 50 10.69 2.28 1.92
C VAL A 50 10.14 2.08 3.33
N MET A 51 9.85 3.17 4.06
CA MET A 51 9.29 3.13 5.42
C MET A 51 7.96 2.38 5.51
N TRP A 52 7.13 2.44 4.47
CA TRP A 52 5.79 1.82 4.44
C TRP A 52 5.76 0.42 3.80
N ARG A 53 6.90 -0.10 3.32
CA ARG A 53 6.95 -1.40 2.63
C ARG A 53 6.47 -2.53 3.53
N GLY A 54 5.60 -3.38 2.98
CA GLY A 54 4.97 -4.50 3.69
C GLY A 54 3.86 -4.09 4.67
N ARG A 55 3.50 -2.80 4.74
CA ARG A 55 2.48 -2.26 5.66
C ARG A 55 1.32 -1.59 4.93
N THR A 56 0.98 -2.08 3.75
CA THR A 56 -0.10 -1.55 2.88
C THR A 56 -1.44 -1.40 3.60
N PRO A 57 -1.93 -2.39 4.39
CA PRO A 57 -3.15 -2.23 5.20
C PRO A 57 -3.14 -1.01 6.13
N ALA A 58 -2.01 -0.76 6.81
CA ALA A 58 -1.88 0.39 7.70
C ALA A 58 -1.78 1.72 6.94
N LEU A 59 -1.14 1.73 5.77
CA LEU A 59 -1.09 2.92 4.90
C LEU A 59 -2.47 3.28 4.36
N VAL A 60 -3.28 2.28 3.98
CA VAL A 60 -4.69 2.48 3.61
C VAL A 60 -5.47 3.10 4.77
N ALA A 61 -5.34 2.57 5.99
CA ALA A 61 -6.01 3.13 7.17
C ALA A 61 -5.57 4.58 7.47
N TYR A 62 -4.28 4.89 7.34
CA TYR A 62 -3.78 6.26 7.47
C TYR A 62 -4.35 7.18 6.38
N GLY A 63 -4.38 6.73 5.12
CA GLY A 63 -4.98 7.46 4.01
C GLY A 63 -6.46 7.79 4.26
N LEU A 64 -7.22 6.80 4.73
CA LEU A 64 -8.63 6.99 5.07
C LEU A 64 -8.83 7.91 6.29
N ALA A 65 -7.90 7.93 7.24
CA ALA A 65 -7.91 8.93 8.31
C ALA A 65 -7.71 10.35 7.76
N CYS A 66 -6.81 10.55 6.78
CA CYS A 66 -6.66 11.82 6.08
C CYS A 66 -7.93 12.22 5.31
N VAL A 67 -8.57 11.26 4.63
CA VAL A 67 -9.86 11.48 3.94
C VAL A 67 -10.94 11.92 4.94
N ARG A 68 -11.11 11.21 6.06
CA ARG A 68 -12.11 11.57 7.07
C ARG A 68 -11.88 12.97 7.64
N ALA A 69 -10.64 13.32 7.96
CA ALA A 69 -10.30 14.67 8.43
C ALA A 69 -10.56 15.74 7.36
N TRP A 70 -10.39 15.41 6.07
CA TRP A 70 -10.64 16.31 4.96
C TRP A 70 -12.15 16.54 4.73
N THR A 71 -12.94 15.47 4.70
CA THR A 71 -14.39 15.56 4.49
C THR A 71 -15.12 16.15 5.69
N ALA A 72 -14.62 15.91 6.92
CA ALA A 72 -15.14 16.56 8.12
C ALA A 72 -15.03 18.10 8.08
N ARG A 73 -14.12 18.64 7.25
CA ARG A 73 -13.98 20.09 6.99
C ARG A 73 -14.90 20.60 5.87
N GLY A 74 -15.80 19.76 5.36
CA GLY A 74 -16.76 20.10 4.31
C GLY A 74 -16.20 20.04 2.89
N HIS A 75 -15.02 19.45 2.70
CA HIS A 75 -14.42 19.33 1.37
C HIS A 75 -14.79 18.02 0.66
N ALA A 76 -14.95 18.08 -0.66
CA ALA A 76 -15.18 16.89 -1.48
C ALA A 76 -13.92 16.00 -1.57
N ASP A 77 -14.14 14.68 -1.64
CA ASP A 77 -13.09 13.67 -1.79
C ASP A 77 -13.31 12.80 -3.04
N SER A 78 -12.21 12.43 -3.69
CA SER A 78 -12.17 11.50 -4.83
C SER A 78 -11.11 10.41 -4.65
N THR A 79 -10.50 10.30 -3.46
CA THR A 79 -9.35 9.43 -3.20
C THR A 79 -9.69 8.21 -2.36
N ALA A 80 -10.78 8.24 -1.58
CA ALA A 80 -11.17 7.18 -0.66
C ALA A 80 -11.32 5.81 -1.34
N ALA A 81 -12.06 5.77 -2.46
CA ALA A 81 -12.29 4.53 -3.21
C ALA A 81 -10.96 3.96 -3.74
N LEU A 82 -10.15 4.81 -4.38
CA LEU A 82 -8.84 4.43 -4.93
C LEU A 82 -7.86 3.95 -3.85
N ILE A 83 -7.91 4.55 -2.66
CA ILE A 83 -7.09 4.12 -1.51
C ILE A 83 -7.58 2.76 -0.99
N THR A 84 -8.88 2.55 -0.92
CA THR A 84 -9.51 1.33 -0.40
C THR A 84 -9.18 0.10 -1.25
N GLU A 85 -9.06 0.25 -2.57
CA GLU A 85 -8.74 -0.83 -3.52
C GLU A 85 -7.44 -1.60 -3.17
N PHE A 86 -6.48 -0.95 -2.51
CA PHE A 86 -5.21 -1.60 -2.15
C PHE A 86 -5.29 -2.53 -0.94
N ALA A 87 -6.30 -2.37 -0.07
CA ALA A 87 -6.52 -3.25 1.10
C ALA A 87 -7.98 -3.17 1.57
N PRO A 88 -8.93 -3.76 0.82
CA PRO A 88 -10.36 -3.64 1.10
C PRO A 88 -10.72 -4.19 2.48
N ASP A 89 -10.11 -5.30 2.90
CA ASP A 89 -10.35 -5.93 4.20
C ASP A 89 -9.85 -5.06 5.38
N ALA A 90 -8.89 -4.17 5.13
CA ALA A 90 -8.32 -3.29 6.13
C ALA A 90 -9.03 -1.93 6.21
N ALA A 91 -9.79 -1.55 5.18
CA ALA A 91 -10.40 -0.21 5.09
C ALA A 91 -11.43 0.07 6.20
N GLY A 92 -12.08 -0.98 6.72
CA GLY A 92 -13.01 -0.90 7.84
C GLY A 92 -12.37 -1.07 9.22
N LEU A 93 -11.08 -1.40 9.30
CA LEU A 93 -10.40 -1.63 10.57
C LEU A 93 -9.94 -0.31 11.20
N ASP A 94 -10.16 -0.19 12.51
CA ASP A 94 -9.49 0.87 13.28
C ASP A 94 -8.02 0.53 13.52
N GLN A 95 -7.28 1.54 13.98
CA GLN A 95 -5.85 1.40 14.22
C GLN A 95 -5.53 0.36 15.29
N GLU A 96 -6.41 0.16 16.29
CA GLU A 96 -6.21 -0.82 17.35
C GLU A 96 -6.36 -2.25 16.82
N ALA A 97 -7.36 -2.50 15.97
CA ALA A 97 -7.57 -3.76 15.29
C ALA A 97 -6.40 -4.11 14.37
N LEU A 98 -5.87 -3.14 13.63
CA LEU A 98 -4.64 -3.32 12.86
C LEU A 98 -3.46 -3.71 13.75
N GLY A 99 -3.35 -3.10 14.94
CA GLY A 99 -2.32 -3.44 15.93
C GLY A 99 -2.44 -4.87 16.42
N ARG A 100 -3.66 -5.30 16.82
CA ARG A 100 -3.94 -6.69 17.24
C ARG A 100 -3.67 -7.70 16.13
N ALA A 101 -3.92 -7.34 14.88
CA ALA A 101 -3.63 -8.17 13.71
C ALA A 101 -2.14 -8.17 13.30
N GLY A 102 -1.28 -7.41 14.00
CA GLY A 102 0.14 -7.30 13.67
C GLY A 102 0.41 -6.56 12.36
N LEU A 103 -0.54 -5.74 11.88
CA LEU A 103 -0.49 -5.03 10.61
C LEU A 103 0.06 -3.60 10.73
N LEU A 104 0.19 -3.06 11.95
CA LEU A 104 0.79 -1.75 12.16
C LEU A 104 2.32 -1.78 11.98
N PRO A 105 2.92 -0.71 11.41
CA PRO A 105 4.36 -0.55 11.39
C PRO A 105 4.95 -0.47 12.80
N SER A 106 6.12 -1.09 13.01
CA SER A 106 6.83 -1.12 14.31
C SER A 106 7.21 0.27 14.82
N TRP A 107 7.37 1.24 13.91
CA TRP A 107 7.76 2.60 14.21
C TRP A 107 6.57 3.49 14.64
N VAL A 108 5.32 3.00 14.58
CA VAL A 108 4.17 3.72 15.16
C VAL A 108 4.30 3.72 16.68
N GLY A 109 4.34 4.90 17.29
CA GLY A 109 4.65 5.08 18.71
C GLY A 109 6.10 5.47 18.97
N ASN A 110 6.98 5.44 17.96
CA ASN A 110 8.36 5.90 18.10
C ASN A 110 8.40 7.44 18.27
N GLY A 111 8.75 7.88 19.48
CA GLY A 111 8.78 9.30 19.83
C GLY A 111 9.73 10.14 18.97
N ALA A 112 10.88 9.60 18.55
CA ALA A 112 11.85 10.30 17.72
C ALA A 112 11.33 10.51 16.29
N LEU A 113 10.64 9.52 15.72
CA LEU A 113 9.94 9.65 14.45
C LEU A 113 8.91 10.78 14.54
N HIS A 114 7.98 10.67 15.49
CA HIS A 114 6.91 11.67 15.63
C HIS A 114 7.44 13.08 15.88
N LEU A 115 8.52 13.21 16.66
CA LEU A 115 9.18 14.49 16.89
C LEU A 115 9.80 15.07 15.61
N SER A 116 10.48 14.26 14.79
CA SER A 116 11.05 14.73 13.52
C SER A 116 9.96 15.18 12.53
N HIS A 117 8.80 14.51 12.52
CA HIS A 117 7.65 14.90 11.71
C HIS A 117 7.02 16.21 12.20
N ARG A 118 6.93 16.42 13.52
CA ARG A 118 6.54 17.72 14.10
C ARG A 118 7.52 18.81 13.71
N SER A 119 8.82 18.58 13.84
CA SER A 119 9.87 19.52 13.44
C SER A 119 9.76 19.91 11.96
N ALA A 120 9.55 18.94 11.07
CA ALA A 120 9.33 19.18 9.65
C ALA A 120 8.08 20.02 9.36
N LEU A 121 7.01 19.86 10.14
CA LEU A 121 5.81 20.69 10.04
C LEU A 121 6.07 22.11 10.55
N VAL A 122 6.75 22.29 11.69
CA VAL A 122 7.15 23.62 12.19
C VAL A 122 8.01 24.35 11.16
N ARG A 123 9.02 23.70 10.58
CA ARG A 123 9.85 24.29 9.51
C ARG A 123 9.04 24.78 8.31
N LYS A 124 7.96 24.04 8.00
CA LYS A 124 7.12 24.32 6.84
C LYS A 124 6.13 25.47 7.10
N ASP A 125 5.69 25.67 8.33
CA ASP A 125 4.82 26.79 8.74
C ASP A 125 4.94 27.04 10.26
N PRO A 126 5.92 27.85 10.70
CA PRO A 126 6.16 28.07 12.12
C PRO A 126 4.98 28.71 12.83
N ALA A 127 4.30 29.66 12.19
CA ALA A 127 3.19 30.39 12.77
C ALA A 127 2.01 29.46 13.11
N ARG A 128 1.68 28.52 12.21
CA ARG A 128 0.63 27.53 12.43
C ARG A 128 1.00 26.51 13.50
N TYR A 129 2.21 25.96 13.40
CA TYR A 129 2.55 24.74 14.13
C TYR A 129 3.21 24.98 15.49
N ARG A 130 3.82 26.15 15.75
CA ARG A 130 4.31 26.49 17.11
C ARG A 130 3.17 26.59 18.13
N GLY A 131 2.01 27.08 17.71
CA GLY A 131 0.81 27.07 18.57
C GLY A 131 0.29 25.67 18.92
N VAL A 132 0.72 24.64 18.20
CA VAL A 132 0.26 23.24 18.40
C VAL A 132 1.34 22.36 19.03
N PHE A 133 2.60 22.54 18.63
CA PHE A 133 3.73 21.73 19.07
C PHE A 133 4.63 22.42 20.09
N GLY A 134 4.35 23.68 20.43
CA GLY A 134 5.16 24.47 21.37
C GLY A 134 6.57 24.70 20.85
N ASP A 135 7.56 24.46 21.70
CA ASP A 135 8.97 24.74 21.45
C ASP A 135 9.71 23.65 20.68
N VAL A 136 9.00 22.78 19.94
CA VAL A 136 9.64 21.79 19.06
C VAL A 136 10.60 22.52 18.10
N PRO A 137 11.90 22.15 18.05
CA PRO A 137 12.84 22.74 17.12
C PRO A 137 12.42 22.49 15.68
N ASP A 138 12.73 23.41 14.76
CA ASP A 138 12.38 23.30 13.34
C ASP A 138 13.55 22.81 12.47
N ASP A 139 14.64 22.36 13.07
CA ASP A 139 15.89 21.98 12.39
C ASP A 139 16.25 20.49 12.58
N LEU A 140 15.40 19.70 13.25
CA LEU A 140 15.67 18.27 13.45
C LEU A 140 15.72 17.53 12.10
N PRO A 141 16.66 16.57 11.95
CA PRO A 141 16.72 15.69 10.78
C PRO A 141 15.40 14.94 10.59
N TYR A 142 14.90 14.89 9.36
CA TYR A 142 13.65 14.22 9.07
C TYR A 142 13.86 12.69 9.07
N LEU A 143 13.25 11.99 10.03
CA LEU A 143 13.46 10.56 10.19
C LEU A 143 12.50 9.74 9.30
N TRP A 144 13.10 8.89 8.48
CA TRP A 144 12.43 7.87 7.68
C TRP A 144 13.07 6.52 8.00
N PRO A 145 12.48 5.71 8.91
CA PRO A 145 12.95 4.36 9.15
C PRO A 145 12.91 3.50 7.88
N GLY A 146 13.70 2.43 7.89
CA GLY A 146 13.56 1.37 6.90
C GLY A 146 12.21 0.65 7.01
N ALA A 147 11.98 -0.28 6.09
CA ALA A 147 10.86 -1.21 6.17
C ALA A 147 10.97 -2.04 7.47
N ASP A 148 9.83 -2.49 7.97
CA ASP A 148 9.84 -3.49 9.03
C ASP A 148 10.47 -4.79 8.52
N ASP A 149 11.14 -5.51 9.43
CA ASP A 149 11.64 -6.85 9.17
C ASP A 149 10.47 -7.84 9.21
N LEU A 150 9.72 -7.86 8.11
CA LEU A 150 8.64 -8.81 7.89
C LEU A 150 9.21 -10.04 7.18
N PRO A 151 8.77 -11.25 7.54
CA PRO A 151 9.09 -12.42 6.75
C PRO A 151 8.66 -12.17 5.29
N PRO A 152 9.45 -12.61 4.31
CA PRO A 152 9.07 -12.48 2.92
C PRO A 152 7.67 -13.08 2.72
N PRO A 153 6.85 -12.51 1.83
CA PRO A 153 5.55 -13.11 1.53
C PRO A 153 5.77 -14.58 1.20
N PRO A 154 4.88 -15.48 1.68
CA PRO A 154 5.01 -16.88 1.36
C PRO A 154 5.12 -16.99 -0.16
N PRO A 155 6.02 -17.85 -0.68
CA PRO A 155 6.03 -18.12 -2.10
C PRO A 155 4.60 -18.49 -2.51
N PRO A 156 4.16 -18.10 -3.72
CA PRO A 156 2.82 -18.42 -4.20
C PRO A 156 2.54 -19.90 -3.92
N LEU A 157 1.37 -20.17 -3.33
CA LEU A 157 1.03 -21.49 -2.80
C LEU A 157 1.42 -22.57 -3.84
N PRO A 158 2.13 -23.64 -3.43
CA PRO A 158 2.15 -24.82 -4.28
C PRO A 158 0.69 -25.26 -4.44
N ALA A 159 0.28 -25.53 -5.68
CA ALA A 159 -1.03 -26.12 -5.97
C ALA A 159 -1.27 -27.30 -5.02
N SER A 160 -2.43 -27.32 -4.34
CA SER A 160 -2.66 -28.13 -3.14
C SER A 160 -2.30 -29.62 -3.29
N ALA A 161 -1.74 -30.14 -2.20
CA ALA A 161 -1.25 -31.50 -2.03
C ALA A 161 -2.35 -32.46 -1.55
N ASP A 162 -3.41 -32.65 -2.34
CA ASP A 162 -4.32 -33.80 -2.14
C ASP A 162 -3.71 -35.12 -2.68
N ALA A 163 -2.45 -35.10 -3.10
CA ALA A 163 -1.70 -36.29 -3.51
C ALA A 163 -0.46 -36.44 -2.63
N GLY A 164 -0.53 -37.32 -1.62
CA GLY A 164 0.60 -37.70 -0.79
C GLY A 164 1.78 -38.19 -1.64
N GLY A 165 2.90 -37.47 -1.58
CA GLY A 165 4.14 -37.79 -2.28
C GLY A 165 5.19 -36.69 -2.12
N PRO A 166 6.49 -36.98 -2.26
CA PRO A 166 7.58 -36.06 -1.91
C PRO A 166 7.46 -34.74 -2.67
N GLN A 167 7.66 -33.64 -1.95
CA GLN A 167 7.62 -32.25 -2.41
C GLN A 167 8.49 -32.05 -3.66
N SER A 168 7.91 -32.20 -4.84
CA SER A 168 8.41 -31.56 -6.05
C SER A 168 7.49 -30.38 -6.34
N ALA A 169 8.06 -29.18 -6.30
CA ALA A 169 7.35 -28.00 -6.74
C ALA A 169 6.86 -28.25 -8.17
N ARG A 170 5.54 -28.22 -8.39
CA ARG A 170 4.99 -28.30 -9.73
C ARG A 170 5.50 -27.09 -10.52
N PRO A 171 6.13 -27.28 -11.69
CA PRO A 171 6.49 -26.15 -12.54
C PRO A 171 5.20 -25.41 -12.92
N LEU A 172 5.13 -24.14 -12.54
CA LEU A 172 3.99 -23.28 -12.85
C LEU A 172 4.25 -22.61 -14.18
N TRP A 173 3.33 -22.79 -15.13
CA TRP A 173 3.37 -22.11 -16.42
C TRP A 173 2.73 -20.74 -16.26
N VAL A 174 3.53 -19.68 -16.39
CA VAL A 174 3.01 -18.31 -16.46
C VAL A 174 2.72 -18.01 -17.93
N VAL A 175 1.44 -17.98 -18.30
CA VAL A 175 1.02 -17.54 -19.63
C VAL A 175 0.75 -16.04 -19.59
N ARG A 176 1.48 -15.28 -20.41
CA ARG A 176 1.21 -13.85 -20.59
C ARG A 176 0.27 -13.67 -21.77
N ALA A 177 -0.84 -12.98 -21.54
CA ALA A 177 -1.70 -12.57 -22.63
C ALA A 177 -0.94 -11.57 -23.54
N PRO A 178 -1.02 -11.72 -24.87
CA PRO A 178 -0.37 -10.81 -25.81
C PRO A 178 -1.02 -9.41 -25.81
N ASP A 179 -2.30 -9.33 -25.43
CA ASP A 179 -3.06 -8.10 -25.34
C ASP A 179 -4.21 -8.19 -24.31
N ALA A 180 -4.90 -7.07 -24.10
CA ALA A 180 -5.99 -6.97 -23.14
C ALA A 180 -7.24 -7.78 -23.54
N ALA A 181 -7.48 -7.99 -24.84
CA ALA A 181 -8.62 -8.78 -25.30
C ALA A 181 -8.39 -10.26 -25.00
N ALA A 182 -7.18 -10.76 -25.27
CA ALA A 182 -6.75 -12.11 -24.92
C ALA A 182 -6.77 -12.33 -23.40
N LEU A 183 -6.35 -11.35 -22.60
CA LEU A 183 -6.47 -11.43 -21.14
C LEU A 183 -7.94 -11.55 -20.70
N GLY A 184 -8.83 -10.76 -21.31
CA GLY A 184 -10.27 -10.82 -21.05
C GLY A 184 -10.87 -12.20 -21.35
N ALA A 185 -10.48 -12.81 -22.46
CA ALA A 185 -10.88 -14.17 -22.82
C ALA A 185 -10.31 -15.21 -21.83
N PHE A 186 -9.01 -15.11 -21.47
CA PHE A 186 -8.38 -16.03 -20.51
C PHE A 186 -9.10 -16.04 -19.17
N VAL A 187 -9.44 -14.86 -18.65
CA VAL A 187 -10.11 -14.72 -17.35
C VAL A 187 -11.60 -15.07 -17.45
N GLY A 188 -12.28 -14.63 -18.53
CA GLY A 188 -13.72 -14.78 -18.68
C GLY A 188 -14.16 -16.20 -19.05
N GLU A 189 -13.38 -16.89 -19.87
CA GLU A 189 -13.71 -18.24 -20.36
C GLU A 189 -12.95 -19.33 -19.60
N GLY A 190 -11.90 -18.98 -18.87
CA GLY A 190 -11.04 -19.94 -18.17
C GLY A 190 -10.23 -20.83 -19.13
N VAL A 191 -10.05 -20.38 -20.38
CA VAL A 191 -9.32 -21.12 -21.43
C VAL A 191 -8.19 -20.25 -21.97
N VAL A 192 -7.02 -20.87 -22.14
CA VAL A 192 -5.88 -20.28 -22.82
C VAL A 192 -5.75 -20.92 -24.19
N GLY A 193 -5.98 -20.14 -25.24
CA GLY A 193 -5.65 -20.53 -26.61
C GLY A 193 -4.18 -20.25 -26.91
N LEU A 194 -3.45 -21.26 -27.40
CA LEU A 194 -2.11 -21.09 -27.95
C LEU A 194 -2.23 -21.07 -29.47
N ASP A 195 -1.68 -20.05 -30.13
CA ASP A 195 -1.66 -19.98 -31.58
C ASP A 195 -0.43 -20.68 -32.17
N ALA A 196 -0.31 -20.72 -33.50
CA ALA A 196 0.80 -21.36 -34.20
C ALA A 196 2.18 -20.79 -33.84
N SER A 197 2.26 -19.57 -33.30
CA SER A 197 3.53 -18.98 -32.85
C SER A 197 4.06 -19.61 -31.56
N SER A 198 3.22 -20.35 -30.83
CA SER A 198 3.60 -21.14 -29.66
C SER A 198 4.39 -22.41 -30.00
N GLY A 199 4.42 -22.83 -31.27
CA GLY A 199 4.97 -24.12 -31.69
C GLY A 199 4.09 -25.33 -31.38
N VAL A 200 2.87 -25.12 -30.86
CA VAL A 200 1.87 -26.17 -30.64
C VAL A 200 0.92 -26.21 -31.84
N ASP A 201 1.04 -27.24 -32.67
CA ASP A 201 0.28 -27.41 -33.92
C ASP A 201 -0.82 -28.49 -33.81
N VAL A 202 -1.35 -28.67 -32.60
CA VAL A 202 -2.39 -29.67 -32.30
C VAL A 202 -3.65 -29.00 -31.79
N ASP A 203 -4.80 -29.36 -32.37
CA ASP A 203 -6.11 -28.86 -31.94
C ASP A 203 -6.46 -29.42 -30.55
N ALA A 204 -6.43 -28.54 -29.55
CA ALA A 204 -6.69 -28.89 -28.16
C ALA A 204 -8.16 -29.28 -27.89
N LEU A 205 -9.09 -28.98 -28.81
CA LEU A 205 -10.50 -29.35 -28.66
C LEU A 205 -10.73 -30.87 -28.83
N ALA A 206 -9.82 -31.58 -29.50
CA ALA A 206 -9.90 -33.02 -29.69
C ALA A 206 -9.51 -33.85 -28.45
N LEU A 207 -8.91 -33.24 -27.43
CA LEU A 207 -8.39 -33.92 -26.24
C LEU A 207 -9.42 -34.09 -25.10
N ARG A 208 -10.68 -33.68 -25.29
CA ARG A 208 -11.74 -33.78 -24.26
C ARG A 208 -12.49 -35.12 -24.22
N ALA A 209 -12.06 -36.14 -24.96
CA ALA A 209 -12.66 -37.47 -24.91
C ALA A 209 -11.68 -38.47 -24.31
N HIS A 210 -11.71 -38.65 -22.99
CA HIS A 210 -11.57 -39.92 -22.26
C HIS A 210 -11.78 -39.72 -20.77
#